data_AF-A0A968MZ30-F1
#
_entry.id   AF-A0A968MZ30-F1
#
_cell.length_a   1.000
_cell.length_b   1.000
_cell.length_c   1.000
_cell.angle_alpha   90.00
_cell.angle_beta   90.00
_cell.angle_gamma   90.00
#
_symmetry.space_group_name_H-M   'P 1'
#
loop_
_entity.id
_entity.type
_entity.pdbx_description
1 polymer ?
#
loop_
_entity_poly.entity_id
_entity_poly.type
_entity_poly.pdbx_seq_one_letter_code
_entity_poly.pdbx_strand_id
1 'polypeptide(L)'
;MFLFHWDENREVFKNFSCFFPFISICDYLKWDSPVVKAYHIFATPTIYVLDDNLKITLKPASVLQTDAWIEWAIIQGNLNNTVQVDRE
;
A
#
# COMPACT_ATOMS: atom_id res chain seq x y z
N MET A 1 1.34 -4.93 3.16
CA MET A 1 1.48 -3.45 3.13
C MET A 1 2.92 -3.10 2.85
N PHE A 2 3.21 -2.08 2.05
CA PHE A 2 4.56 -1.58 1.82
C PHE A 2 4.58 -0.10 2.23
N LEU A 3 5.62 0.33 2.96
CA LEU A 3 5.84 1.74 3.27
C LEU A 3 7.07 2.28 2.56
N PHE A 4 6.88 3.40 1.87
CA PHE A 4 7.97 4.21 1.36
C PHE A 4 8.15 5.43 2.28
N HIS A 5 9.35 5.60 2.80
CA HIS A 5 9.69 6.66 3.75
C HIS A 5 10.59 7.72 3.12
N TRP A 6 10.60 8.91 3.72
CA TRP A 6 11.19 10.13 3.17
C TRP A 6 12.30 10.73 4.05
N ASP A 7 13.04 9.87 4.77
CA ASP A 7 14.14 10.31 5.62
C ASP A 7 15.42 10.53 4.82
N GLU A 8 16.27 11.46 5.26
CA GLU A 8 17.66 11.61 4.80
C GLU A 8 18.65 10.80 5.67
N ASN A 9 18.25 10.40 6.86
CA ASN A 9 19.11 9.73 7.82
C ASN A 9 18.71 8.25 7.96
N ARG A 10 19.67 7.37 7.64
CA ARG A 10 19.51 5.91 7.74
C ARG A 10 19.19 5.42 9.16
N GLU A 11 19.73 6.04 10.20
CA GLU A 11 19.47 5.64 11.59
C GLU A 11 18.04 5.99 12.01
N VAL A 12 17.57 7.18 11.64
CA VAL A 12 16.17 7.60 11.89
C VAL A 12 15.20 6.64 11.21
N PHE A 13 15.44 6.34 9.93
CA PHE A 13 14.63 5.38 9.18
C PHE A 13 14.65 3.98 9.81
N LYS A 14 15.83 3.48 10.21
CA LYS A 14 15.93 2.15 10.84
C LYS A 14 15.20 2.08 12.18
N ASN A 15 15.34 3.10 13.01
CA ASN A 15 14.68 3.16 14.31
C ASN A 15 13.16 3.30 14.16
N PHE A 16 12.67 3.96 13.11
CA PHE A 16 11.24 4.03 12.82
C PHE A 16 10.69 2.71 12.24
N SER A 17 11.37 2.16 11.24
CA SER A 17 10.90 1.00 10.47
C SER A 17 10.93 -0.31 11.26
N CYS A 18 11.80 -0.44 12.26
CA CYS A 18 11.97 -1.69 13.01
C CYS A 18 10.73 -2.15 13.79
N PHE A 19 9.79 -1.25 14.07
CA PHE A 19 8.56 -1.56 14.79
C PHE A 19 7.46 -2.16 13.90
N PHE A 20 7.62 -2.10 12.57
CA PHE A 20 6.58 -2.49 11.65
C PHE A 20 6.80 -3.91 11.09
N PRO A 21 5.77 -4.77 11.06
CA PRO A 21 5.88 -6.16 10.60
C PRO A 21 5.92 -6.29 9.07
N PHE A 22 6.09 -5.20 8.34
CA PHE A 22 6.01 -5.14 6.89
C PHE A 22 7.20 -4.42 6.26
N ILE A 23 7.42 -4.64 4.96
CA ILE A 23 8.57 -4.11 4.24
C ILE A 23 8.48 -2.58 4.21
N SER A 24 9.50 -1.94 4.77
CA SER A 24 9.71 -0.50 4.74
C SER A 24 10.96 -0.20 3.90
N ILE A 25 10.86 0.79 3.01
CA ILE A 25 11.95 1.20 2.12
C ILE A 25 12.13 2.72 2.16
N CYS A 26 13.37 3.18 1.99
CA CYS A 26 13.73 4.59 1.93
C CYS A 26 14.94 4.72 1.00
N ASP A 27 14.83 5.56 -0.02
CA ASP A 27 15.91 5.82 -0.97
C ASP A 27 16.79 7.02 -0.60
N TYR A 28 16.41 7.77 0.44
CA TYR A 28 17.10 8.96 0.95
C TYR A 28 17.22 10.11 -0.05
N LEU A 29 16.50 10.03 -1.18
CA LEU A 29 16.49 11.05 -2.23
C LEU A 29 15.36 12.04 -2.06
N LYS A 30 14.56 11.87 -1.03
CA LYS A 30 13.47 12.76 -0.73
C LYS A 30 12.55 12.98 -1.97
N TRP A 31 12.14 14.23 -2.27
CA TRP A 31 11.20 14.53 -3.35
C TRP A 31 11.87 14.28 -4.72
N ASP A 32 13.19 14.18 -4.76
CA ASP A 32 13.94 13.90 -5.98
C ASP A 32 13.89 12.43 -6.39
N SER A 33 13.42 11.56 -5.49
CA SER A 33 13.18 10.13 -5.73
C SER A 33 12.46 9.88 -7.07
N PRO A 34 12.99 8.99 -7.92
CA PRO A 34 12.28 8.53 -9.11
C PRO A 34 10.91 7.94 -8.80
N VAL A 35 10.75 7.31 -7.61
CA VAL A 35 9.49 6.69 -7.17
C VAL A 35 8.43 7.76 -6.90
N VAL A 36 8.79 8.84 -6.21
CA VAL A 36 7.89 9.97 -5.94
C VAL A 36 7.33 10.56 -7.23
N LYS A 37 8.19 10.73 -8.25
CA LYS A 37 7.80 11.23 -9.57
C LYS A 37 6.95 10.23 -10.34
N ALA A 38 7.35 8.97 -10.40
CA ALA A 38 6.64 7.92 -11.12
C ALA A 38 5.21 7.69 -10.58
N TYR A 39 5.06 7.74 -9.25
CA TYR A 39 3.77 7.56 -8.57
C TYR A 39 3.04 8.88 -8.28
N HIS A 40 3.49 10.01 -8.82
CA HIS A 40 2.86 11.33 -8.62
C HIS A 40 2.46 11.58 -7.15
N ILE A 41 3.43 11.43 -6.24
CA ILE A 41 3.25 11.63 -4.80
C ILE A 41 3.45 13.12 -4.50
N PHE A 42 2.42 13.78 -3.97
CA PHE A 42 2.45 15.21 -3.63
C PHE A 42 2.31 15.49 -2.12
N ALA A 43 1.84 14.51 -1.36
CA ALA A 43 1.60 14.64 0.07
C ALA A 43 1.80 13.30 0.78
N THR A 44 2.09 13.37 2.09
CA THR A 44 2.23 12.20 2.96
C THR A 44 1.16 12.24 4.05
N PRO A 45 0.50 11.10 4.38
CA PRO A 45 0.63 9.79 3.73
C PRO A 45 -0.12 9.73 2.38
N THR A 46 0.44 9.03 1.39
CA THR A 46 -0.27 8.59 0.18
C THR A 46 -0.31 7.07 0.18
N ILE A 47 -1.50 6.50 0.02
CA ILE A 47 -1.73 5.05 0.02
C ILE A 47 -2.12 4.61 -1.39
N TYR A 48 -1.63 3.44 -1.78
CA TYR A 48 -2.03 2.75 -3.00
C TYR A 48 -2.41 1.32 -2.65
N VAL A 49 -3.55 0.86 -3.16
CA VAL A 49 -3.93 -0.54 -3.12
C VAL A 49 -3.62 -1.15 -4.47
N LEU A 50 -2.93 -2.29 -4.44
CA LEU A 50 -2.50 -3.03 -5.62
C LEU A 50 -3.20 -4.40 -5.64
N ASP A 51 -3.46 -4.93 -6.82
CA ASP A 51 -3.82 -6.33 -7.00
C ASP A 51 -2.56 -7.24 -7.05
N ASP A 52 -2.78 -8.54 -7.20
CA ASP A 52 -1.71 -9.55 -7.31
C ASP A 52 -0.81 -9.36 -8.55
N ASN A 53 -1.27 -8.60 -9.55
CA ASN A 53 -0.51 -8.24 -10.75
C ASN A 53 0.19 -6.88 -10.61
N LEU A 54 0.27 -6.33 -9.39
CA LEU A 54 0.85 -5.02 -9.08
C LEU A 54 0.16 -3.84 -9.79
N LYS A 55 -1.09 -4.02 -10.23
CA LYS A 55 -1.89 -2.95 -10.81
C LYS A 55 -2.56 -2.16 -9.70
N ILE A 56 -2.52 -0.83 -9.80
CA ILE A 56 -3.22 0.06 -8.87
C ILE A 56 -4.73 -0.12 -9.03
N THR A 57 -5.39 -0.61 -7.99
CA THR A 57 -6.84 -0.76 -7.92
C THR A 57 -7.52 0.45 -7.28
N LEU A 58 -6.85 1.06 -6.29
CA LEU A 58 -7.38 2.21 -5.55
C LEU A 58 -6.26 3.15 -5.09
N LYS A 59 -6.53 4.46 -5.20
CA LYS A 59 -5.78 5.53 -4.51
C LYS A 59 -6.74 6.19 -3.49
N PRO A 60 -6.83 5.66 -2.26
CA PRO A 60 -7.79 6.15 -1.28
C PRO A 60 -7.38 7.54 -0.76
N ALA A 61 -8.37 8.38 -0.51
CA ALA A 61 -8.20 9.69 0.12
C ALA A 61 -8.16 9.61 1.65
N SER A 62 -8.60 8.49 2.23
CA SER A 62 -8.62 8.27 3.68
C SER A 62 -8.41 6.79 4.04
N VAL A 63 -8.02 6.56 5.29
CA VAL A 63 -7.88 5.20 5.83
C VAL A 63 -9.23 4.48 5.80
N LEU A 64 -10.32 5.17 6.16
CA LEU A 64 -11.68 4.61 6.13
C LEU A 64 -12.09 4.12 4.73
N GLN A 65 -11.69 4.84 3.68
CA GLN A 65 -11.95 4.41 2.31
C GLN A 65 -11.15 3.16 1.95
N THR A 66 -9.93 3.04 2.50
CA THR A 66 -9.09 1.86 2.34
C THR A 66 -9.74 0.66 3.03
N ASP A 67 -10.18 0.83 4.28
CA ASP A 67 -10.82 -0.24 5.07
C ASP A 67 -12.09 -0.74 4.39
N ALA A 68 -12.98 0.18 3.98
CA ALA A 68 -14.21 -0.17 3.28
C ALA A 68 -13.95 -0.93 1.95
N TRP A 69 -12.89 -0.56 1.23
CA TRP A 69 -12.53 -1.26 -0.01
C TRP A 69 -11.99 -2.67 0.26
N ILE A 70 -11.15 -2.83 1.29
CA ILE A 70 -10.61 -4.13 1.69
C ILE A 70 -11.73 -5.06 2.13
N GLU A 71 -12.64 -4.59 2.98
CA GLU A 71 -13.81 -5.36 3.43
C GLU A 71 -14.65 -5.82 2.24
N TRP A 72 -14.97 -4.92 1.32
CA TRP A 72 -15.69 -5.25 0.10
C TRP A 72 -14.94 -6.30 -0.73
N ALA A 73 -13.63 -6.13 -0.96
CA ALA A 73 -12.83 -7.05 -1.75
C ALA A 73 -12.79 -8.46 -1.16
N ILE A 74 -12.68 -8.58 0.17
CA ILE A 74 -12.72 -9.85 0.89
C ILE A 74 -14.10 -10.51 0.71
N ILE A 75 -15.19 -9.74 0.87
CA ILE A 75 -16.55 -10.26 0.69
C ILE A 75 -16.74 -10.78 -0.73
N GLN A 76 -16.33 -10.04 -1.76
CA GLN A 76 -16.42 -10.48 -3.15
C GLN A 76 -15.61 -11.76 -3.41
N GLY A 77 -14.39 -11.85 -2.87
CA GLY A 77 -13.57 -13.06 -2.96
C GLY A 77 -14.27 -14.29 -2.37
N ASN A 78 -14.86 -14.14 -1.18
CA ASN A 78 -15.59 -15.22 -0.52
C ASN A 78 -16.86 -15.65 -1.28
N LEU A 79 -17.59 -14.69 -1.85
CA LEU A 79 -18.76 -14.99 -2.68
C LEU A 79 -18.37 -15.76 -3.93
N ASN A 80 -17.29 -15.36 -4.60
CA ASN A 80 -16.79 -16.06 -5.78
C ASN A 80 -16.38 -17.50 -5.46
N ASN A 81 -15.72 -17.74 -4.32
CA ASN A 81 -15.35 -19.09 -3.89
C ASN A 81 -16.58 -19.95 -3.56
N THR A 82 -17.60 -19.36 -2.94
CA THR A 82 -18.86 -20.05 -2.64
C THR A 82 -19.57 -20.48 -3.93
N VAL A 83 -19.59 -19.63 -4.96
CA VAL A 83 -20.21 -19.88 -6.29
C VAL A 83 -19.44 -20.91 -7.15
N GLN A 84 -18.22 -21.29 -6.75
CA GLN A 84 -17.49 -22.40 -7.39
C GLN A 84 -17.80 -23.73 -6.70
N VAL A 85 -17.97 -23.75 -5.37
CA VAL A 85 -18.21 -24.97 -4.58
C VAL A 85 -19.60 -25.56 -4.81
N ASP A 86 -20.58 -24.74 -5.13
CA ASP A 86 -21.96 -25.13 -5.46
C ASP A 86 -22.16 -25.50 -6.95
N ARG A 87 -21.09 -25.52 -7.75
CA ARG A 87 -21.08 -25.95 -9.17
C ARG A 87 -20.34 -27.26 -9.44
N GLU A 88 -19.84 -27.93 -8.40
CA GLU A 88 -19.31 -29.31 -8.42
C GLU A 88 -20.32 -30.31 -7.84
#